data_AF-A0A0P6GCP3-F1
#
_entry.id   AF-A0A0P6GCP3-F1
#
_cell.length_a   1.000
_cell.length_b   1.000
_cell.length_c   1.000
_cell.angle_alpha   90.00
_cell.angle_beta   90.00
_cell.angle_gamma   90.00
#
_symmetry.space_group_name_H-M   'P 1'
#
loop_
_entity.id
_entity.type
_entity.pdbx_description
1 polymer ?
#
loop_
_entity_poly.entity_id
_entity_poly.type
_entity_poly.pdbx_seq_one_letter_code
_entity_poly.pdbx_strand_id
1 'polypeptide(L)'
;METVLAISNLFLGLFVILGFTASSGASVEIWGAIFLVVFALFLISKKLKTKRIIIGMAVKASLIGITLLISYSKSLRSNQGLLHNCKLIPTIVYGLKLCNRVALDFCMAICGLLIITVNSLLAANSFIASKRSPNAIA
;
A
#
# COMPACT_ATOMS: atom_id res chain seq x y z
N MET A 1 1.83 13.78 14.19
CA MET A 1 1.78 12.34 13.82
C MET A 1 0.91 12.10 12.58
N GLU A 2 -0.31 12.64 12.49
CA GLU A 2 -1.19 12.47 11.31
C GLU A 2 -0.54 12.90 9.98
N THR A 3 0.17 14.03 9.95
CA THR A 3 0.88 14.51 8.73
C THR A 3 1.99 13.57 8.28
N VAL A 4 2.74 12.96 9.22
CA VAL A 4 3.81 12.01 8.89
C VAL A 4 3.21 10.75 8.26
N LEU A 5 2.13 10.23 8.83
CA LEU A 5 1.41 9.06 8.29
C LEU A 5 0.79 9.36 6.92
N ALA A 6 0.30 10.58 6.71
CA ALA A 6 -0.21 11.03 5.41
C ALA A 6 0.90 11.07 4.35
N ILE A 7 2.08 11.60 4.69
CA ILE A 7 3.25 11.62 3.78
C ILE A 7 3.68 10.18 3.46
N SER A 8 3.73 9.28 4.46
CA SER A 8 4.00 7.86 4.21
C SER A 8 3.01 7.23 3.23
N ASN A 9 1.72 7.49 3.39
CA ASN A 9 0.69 7.02 2.45
C ASN A 9 0.87 7.60 1.04
N LEU A 10 1.29 8.87 0.91
CA LEU A 10 1.56 9.49 -0.37
C LEU A 10 2.71 8.79 -1.10
N PHE A 11 3.83 8.56 -0.40
CA PHE A 11 4.97 7.85 -0.96
C PHE A 11 4.63 6.40 -1.32
N LEU A 12 3.92 5.69 -0.45
CA LEU A 12 3.49 4.31 -0.71
C LEU A 12 2.54 4.23 -1.92
N GLY A 13 1.58 5.15 -2.02
CA GLY A 13 0.66 5.23 -3.16
C GLY A 13 1.39 5.49 -4.48
N LEU A 14 2.32 6.45 -4.51
CA LEU A 14 3.14 6.74 -5.69
C LEU A 14 4.03 5.56 -6.08
N PHE A 15 4.66 4.92 -5.10
CA PHE A 15 5.50 3.75 -5.35
C PHE A 15 4.70 2.59 -5.94
N VAL A 16 3.50 2.33 -5.43
CA VAL A 16 2.59 1.32 -5.98
C VAL A 16 2.21 1.67 -7.42
N ILE A 17 1.85 2.92 -7.72
CA ILE A 17 1.54 3.36 -9.10
C ILE A 17 2.72 3.06 -10.04
N LEU A 18 3.94 3.45 -9.65
CA LEU A 18 5.15 3.23 -10.46
C LEU A 18 5.42 1.74 -10.66
N GLY A 19 5.27 0.92 -9.61
CA GLY A 19 5.43 -0.53 -9.69
C GLY A 19 4.44 -1.21 -10.65
N PHE A 20 3.24 -0.66 -10.80
CA PHE A 20 2.20 -1.19 -11.69
C PHE A 20 2.27 -0.72 -13.14
N THR A 21 2.90 0.42 -13.43
CA THR A 21 3.12 0.83 -14.84
C THR A 21 3.94 -0.21 -15.65
N ALA A 22 4.59 -1.16 -14.96
CA ALA A 22 5.32 -2.28 -15.55
C ALA A 22 4.52 -3.59 -15.71
N SER A 23 3.28 -3.70 -15.20
CA SER A 23 2.50 -4.94 -15.18
C SER A 23 1.08 -4.74 -15.72
N SER A 24 0.75 -5.40 -16.84
CA SER A 24 -0.44 -5.21 -17.66
C SER A 24 -1.76 -5.75 -17.10
N GLY A 25 -1.88 -5.95 -15.78
CA GLY A 25 -3.05 -6.60 -15.22
C GLY A 25 -3.26 -6.29 -13.76
N ALA A 26 -4.12 -5.29 -13.49
CA ALA A 26 -5.07 -5.21 -12.37
C ALA A 26 -5.52 -3.75 -12.20
N SER A 27 -6.64 -3.40 -12.84
CA SER A 27 -7.28 -2.08 -12.68
C SER A 27 -7.54 -1.74 -11.21
N VAL A 28 -7.92 -2.73 -10.39
CA VAL A 28 -8.20 -2.57 -8.96
C VAL A 28 -6.99 -2.03 -8.18
N GLU A 29 -5.78 -2.46 -8.54
CA GLU A 29 -4.56 -2.10 -7.80
C GLU A 29 -4.11 -0.66 -8.14
N ILE A 30 -4.24 -0.26 -9.41
CA ILE A 30 -4.00 1.13 -9.85
C ILE A 30 -5.00 2.09 -9.20
N TRP A 31 -6.30 1.77 -9.24
CA TRP A 31 -7.33 2.58 -8.60
C TRP A 31 -7.17 2.63 -7.07
N GLY A 32 -6.72 1.54 -6.45
CA GLY A 32 -6.37 1.51 -5.03
C GLY A 32 -5.20 2.43 -4.69
N ALA A 33 -4.18 2.48 -5.56
CA ALA A 33 -3.03 3.35 -5.39
C ALA A 33 -3.37 4.84 -5.57
N ILE A 34 -4.20 5.16 -6.58
CA ILE A 34 -4.75 6.52 -6.76
C ILE A 34 -5.55 6.93 -5.52
N PHE A 35 -6.38 6.03 -4.98
CA PHE A 35 -7.12 6.28 -3.75
C PHE A 35 -6.18 6.63 -2.58
N LEU A 36 -5.06 5.91 -2.40
CA LEU A 36 -4.08 6.20 -1.35
C LEU A 36 -3.46 7.60 -1.50
N VAL A 37 -3.10 7.99 -2.73
CA VAL A 37 -2.54 9.32 -3.03
C VAL A 37 -3.57 10.42 -2.72
N VAL A 38 -4.80 10.28 -3.21
CA VAL A 38 -5.86 11.26 -2.98
C VAL A 38 -6.20 11.36 -1.49
N PHE A 39 -6.29 10.23 -0.79
CA PHE A 39 -6.53 10.19 0.65
C PHE A 39 -5.40 10.89 1.43
N ALA A 40 -4.14 10.64 1.07
CA ALA A 40 -2.99 11.33 1.64
C ALA A 40 -3.05 12.85 1.42
N LEU A 41 -3.38 13.30 0.21
CA LEU A 41 -3.53 14.73 -0.10
C LEU A 41 -4.65 15.38 0.72
N PHE A 42 -5.77 14.68 0.93
CA PHE A 42 -6.85 15.17 1.79
C PHE A 42 -6.43 15.31 3.26
N LEU A 43 -5.61 14.39 3.77
CA LEU A 43 -5.03 14.47 5.11
C LEU A 43 -4.03 15.63 5.23
N ILE A 44 -3.12 15.79 4.27
CA ILE A 44 -2.13 16.88 4.24
C ILE A 44 -2.82 18.25 4.17
N SER A 45 -3.85 18.35 3.33
CA SER A 45 -4.63 19.59 3.14
C SER A 45 -5.56 19.90 4.31
N LYS A 46 -5.62 19.06 5.34
CA LYS A 46 -6.54 19.15 6.49
C LYS A 46 -8.01 19.35 6.09
N LYS A 47 -8.41 18.87 4.90
CA LYS A 47 -9.80 19.00 4.41
C LYS A 47 -10.77 18.05 5.12
N LEU A 48 -10.25 17.04 5.82
CA LEU A 48 -11.04 16.08 6.58
C LEU A 48 -11.29 16.58 8.00
N LYS A 49 -12.44 17.23 8.20
CA LYS A 49 -12.83 17.78 9.51
C LYS A 49 -13.33 16.71 10.48
N THR A 50 -13.95 15.65 9.97
CA THR A 50 -14.60 14.63 10.79
C THR A 50 -13.71 13.41 10.99
N LYS A 51 -13.35 13.11 12.25
CA LYS A 51 -12.49 11.95 12.61
C LYS A 51 -13.11 10.61 12.20
N ARG A 52 -14.44 10.46 12.21
CA ARG A 52 -15.13 9.25 11.71
C ARG A 52 -14.81 8.97 10.23
N ILE A 53 -14.75 10.01 9.40
CA ILE A 53 -14.45 9.86 7.96
C ILE A 53 -12.99 9.41 7.78
N ILE A 54 -12.07 9.98 8.55
CA ILE A 54 -10.65 9.58 8.52
C ILE A 54 -10.50 8.10 8.89
N ILE A 55 -11.18 7.64 9.94
CA ILE A 55 -11.16 6.23 10.35
C ILE A 55 -11.72 5.34 9.24
N GLY A 56 -12.88 5.68 8.67
CA GLY A 56 -13.49 4.89 7.59
C GLY A 56 -12.60 4.77 6.35
N MET A 57 -11.97 5.87 5.94
CA MET A 57 -11.04 5.86 4.80
C MET A 57 -9.74 5.12 5.10
N ALA A 58 -9.22 5.22 6.33
CA ALA A 58 -8.04 4.47 6.76
C ALA A 58 -8.31 2.95 6.75
N VAL A 59 -9.49 2.50 7.19
CA VAL A 59 -9.88 1.07 7.11
C VAL A 59 -9.95 0.61 5.66
N LYS A 60 -10.52 1.43 4.76
CA LYS A 60 -10.57 1.13 3.33
C LYS A 60 -9.16 1.04 2.72
N ALA A 61 -8.25 1.93 3.13
CA ALA A 61 -6.85 1.90 2.73
C ALA A 61 -6.13 0.63 3.21
N SER A 62 -6.38 0.17 4.44
CA SER A 62 -5.86 -1.11 4.94
C SER A 62 -6.36 -2.30 4.12
N LEU A 63 -7.61 -2.27 3.66
CA LEU A 63 -8.17 -3.33 2.79
C LEU A 63 -7.40 -3.43 1.46
N ILE A 64 -7.02 -2.28 0.87
CA ILE A 64 -6.18 -2.22 -0.34
C ILE A 64 -4.81 -2.86 -0.08
N GLY A 65 -4.19 -2.56 1.08
CA GLY A 65 -2.92 -3.18 1.48
C GLY A 65 -3.02 -4.70 1.62
N ILE A 66 -4.12 -5.21 2.17
CA ILE A 66 -4.39 -6.66 2.27
C ILE A 66 -4.53 -7.29 0.87
N THR A 67 -5.27 -6.65 -0.04
CA THR A 67 -5.42 -7.13 -1.42
C THR A 67 -4.05 -7.24 -2.11
N LEU A 68 -3.20 -6.21 -2.00
CA LEU A 68 -1.83 -6.25 -2.54
C LEU A 68 -1.04 -7.41 -1.93
N LEU A 69 -1.07 -7.57 -0.62
CA LEU A 69 -0.33 -8.63 0.06
C LEU A 69 -0.76 -10.03 -0.42
N ILE A 70 -2.06 -10.27 -0.60
CA ILE A 70 -2.57 -11.54 -1.12
C ILE A 70 -2.16 -11.76 -2.58
N SER A 71 -2.33 -10.76 -3.45
CA SER A 71 -1.93 -10.83 -4.87
C SER A 71 -0.46 -11.20 -5.01
N TYR A 72 0.42 -10.47 -4.33
CA TYR A 72 1.86 -10.65 -4.46
C TYR A 72 2.39 -11.88 -3.72
N SER A 73 1.78 -12.28 -2.60
CA SER A 73 2.11 -13.56 -1.94
C SER A 73 1.79 -14.75 -2.85
N LYS A 74 0.68 -14.70 -3.59
CA LYS A 74 0.34 -15.73 -4.57
C LYS A 74 1.32 -15.76 -5.74
N SER A 75 1.73 -14.59 -6.25
CA SER A 75 2.76 -14.49 -7.30
C SER A 75 4.08 -15.11 -6.85
N LEU A 76 4.54 -14.78 -5.63
CA LEU A 76 5.78 -15.33 -5.07
C LEU A 76 5.73 -16.86 -4.95
N ARG A 77 4.63 -17.43 -4.45
CA ARG A 77 4.47 -18.89 -4.32
C ARG A 77 4.48 -19.59 -5.69
N SER A 78 3.88 -18.98 -6.71
CA SER A 78 3.93 -19.50 -8.09
C SER A 78 5.34 -19.43 -8.69
N ASN A 79 6.14 -18.45 -8.29
CA ASN A 79 7.48 -18.21 -8.82
C ASN A 79 8.60 -18.87 -7.98
N GLN A 80 8.29 -19.55 -6.87
CA GLN A 80 9.27 -20.25 -6.03
C GLN A 80 10.05 -21.33 -6.80
N GLY A 81 9.40 -22.03 -7.75
CA GLY A 81 10.08 -22.98 -8.64
C GLY A 81 11.06 -22.33 -9.62
N LEU A 82 10.88 -21.05 -9.95
CA LEU A 82 11.72 -20.28 -10.88
C LEU A 82 12.91 -19.59 -10.19
N LEU A 83 12.80 -19.31 -8.89
CA LEU A 83 13.89 -18.82 -8.04
C LEU A 83 15.07 -19.80 -7.99
N HIS A 84 14.79 -21.11 -8.00
CA HIS A 84 15.83 -22.14 -8.02
C HIS A 84 16.62 -22.14 -9.35
N ASN A 85 16.00 -21.68 -10.44
CA ASN A 85 16.61 -21.59 -11.77
C ASN A 85 17.33 -20.25 -12.02
N CYS A 86 17.04 -19.19 -11.23
CA CYS A 86 17.82 -17.94 -11.26
C CYS A 86 19.28 -18.14 -10.83
N LYS A 87 19.58 -19.21 -10.07
CA LYS A 87 20.95 -19.61 -9.72
C LYS A 87 21.66 -20.44 -10.80
N LEU A 88 20.93 -21.09 -11.72
CA LEU A 88 21.48 -22.14 -12.58
C LEU A 88 21.70 -21.73 -14.04
N ILE A 89 20.99 -20.73 -14.57
CA ILE A 89 21.07 -20.39 -16.00
C ILE A 89 21.29 -18.89 -16.19
N PRO A 90 22.53 -18.45 -16.47
CA PRO A 90 22.81 -17.10 -16.91
C PRO A 90 22.50 -16.99 -18.41
N THR A 91 21.25 -17.19 -18.82
CA THR A 91 20.79 -16.62 -20.10
C THR A 91 20.50 -15.14 -19.82
N ILE A 92 21.56 -14.35 -20.03
CA ILE A 92 21.86 -13.01 -19.50
C ILE A 92 20.72 -11.98 -19.61
N VAL A 93 19.72 -12.18 -20.48
CA VAL A 93 18.58 -11.25 -20.65
C VAL A 93 17.28 -11.76 -20.00
N TYR A 94 17.00 -13.06 -20.05
CA TYR A 94 15.74 -13.62 -19.54
C TYR A 94 15.77 -13.90 -18.03
N GLY A 95 16.89 -14.39 -17.51
CA GLY A 95 17.06 -14.62 -16.06
C GLY A 95 17.06 -13.34 -15.24
N LEU A 96 17.69 -12.27 -15.76
CA LEU A 96 17.74 -10.97 -15.10
C LEU A 96 16.34 -10.33 -14.99
N LYS A 97 15.54 -10.43 -16.06
CA LYS A 97 14.17 -9.88 -16.12
C LYS A 97 13.21 -10.64 -15.18
N LEU A 98 13.40 -11.95 -15.03
CA LEU A 98 12.62 -12.76 -14.09
C LEU A 98 12.99 -12.46 -12.63
N CYS A 99 14.28 -12.37 -12.32
CA CYS A 99 14.75 -12.07 -10.96
C CYS A 99 14.34 -10.66 -10.52
N ASN A 100 14.39 -9.68 -11.44
CA ASN A 100 13.91 -8.33 -11.18
C ASN A 100 12.40 -8.29 -10.90
N ARG A 101 11.62 -9.14 -11.59
CA ARG A 101 10.17 -9.26 -11.35
C ARG A 101 9.85 -9.87 -9.98
N VAL A 102 10.59 -10.90 -9.55
CA VAL A 102 10.43 -11.50 -8.21
C VAL A 102 10.81 -10.51 -7.11
N ALA A 103 11.88 -9.74 -7.30
CA ALA A 103 12.28 -8.68 -6.37
C ALA A 103 11.21 -7.58 -6.27
N LEU A 104 10.61 -7.19 -7.40
CA LEU A 104 9.50 -6.24 -7.44
C LEU A 104 8.26 -6.78 -6.74
N ASP A 105 7.89 -8.04 -6.98
CA ASP A 105 6.75 -8.69 -6.29
C ASP A 105 6.95 -8.72 -4.76
N PHE A 106 8.18 -9.00 -4.30
CA PHE A 106 8.51 -8.96 -2.87
C PHE A 106 8.44 -7.54 -2.29
N CYS A 107 8.94 -6.55 -3.03
CA CYS A 107 8.85 -5.14 -2.64
C CYS A 107 7.39 -4.69 -2.52
N MET A 108 6.54 -5.09 -3.47
CA MET A 108 5.12 -4.75 -3.47
C MET A 108 4.35 -5.45 -2.33
N ALA A 109 4.72 -6.68 -1.96
CA ALA A 109 4.19 -7.34 -0.77
C ALA A 109 4.56 -6.57 0.52
N ILE A 110 5.80 -6.09 0.63
CA ILE A 110 6.23 -5.24 1.75
C ILE A 110 5.46 -3.92 1.76
N CYS A 111 5.26 -3.29 0.60
CA CYS A 111 4.43 -2.09 0.51
C CYS A 111 3.00 -2.34 0.99
N GLY A 112 2.40 -3.47 0.62
CA GLY A 112 1.10 -3.90 1.15
C GLY A 112 1.08 -3.95 2.67
N LEU A 113 2.11 -4.54 3.29
CA LEU A 113 2.26 -4.59 4.75
C LEU A 113 2.38 -3.19 5.37
N LEU A 114 3.22 -2.33 4.80
CA LEU A 114 3.41 -0.96 5.28
C LEU A 114 2.12 -0.13 5.17
N ILE A 115 1.36 -0.29 4.08
CA ILE A 115 0.05 0.36 3.90
C ILE A 115 -0.89 -0.07 5.04
N ILE A 116 -0.95 -1.37 5.36
CA ILE A 116 -1.76 -1.86 6.48
C ILE A 116 -1.31 -1.20 7.79
N THR A 117 -0.02 -1.21 8.11
CA THR A 117 0.50 -0.67 9.37
C THR A 117 0.26 0.83 9.52
N VAL A 118 0.58 1.62 8.49
CA VAL A 118 0.43 3.09 8.49
C VAL A 118 -1.04 3.47 8.67
N ASN A 119 -1.95 2.82 7.93
CA ASN A 119 -3.37 3.15 7.99
C ASN A 119 -4.04 2.65 9.28
N SER A 120 -3.59 1.52 9.81
CA SER A 120 -4.05 1.02 11.12
C SER A 120 -3.63 1.98 12.24
N LEU A 121 -2.41 2.50 12.21
CA LEU A 121 -1.92 3.48 13.18
C LEU A 121 -2.67 4.82 13.05
N LEU A 122 -2.97 5.25 11.81
CA LEU A 122 -3.78 6.44 11.55
C LEU A 122 -5.20 6.30 12.11
N ALA A 123 -5.83 5.14 11.91
CA ALA A 123 -7.16 4.85 12.44
C ALA A 123 -7.17 4.84 13.98
N ALA A 124 -6.19 4.17 14.60
CA ALA A 124 -6.03 4.12 16.05
C ALA A 124 -5.86 5.52 16.65
N ASN A 125 -4.98 6.34 16.07
CA ASN A 125 -4.76 7.71 16.52
C ASN A 125 -6.01 8.58 16.37
N SER A 126 -6.72 8.45 15.25
CA SER A 126 -7.97 9.19 15.01
C SER A 126 -9.08 8.78 15.97
N PHE A 127 -9.14 7.49 16.34
CA PHE A 127 -10.08 6.97 17.32
C PHE A 127 -9.78 7.45 18.73
N ILE A 128 -8.51 7.41 19.16
CA ILE A 128 -8.07 7.93 20.46
C ILE A 128 -8.37 9.44 20.56
N ALA A 129 -8.07 10.20 19.51
CA ALA A 129 -8.39 11.62 19.44
C ALA A 129 -9.90 11.88 19.53
N SER A 130 -10.72 11.06 18.87
CA SER A 130 -12.18 11.16 18.94
C SER A 130 -12.73 10.85 20.34
N LYS A 131 -12.10 9.96 21.11
CA LYS A 131 -12.50 9.66 22.50
C LYS A 131 -12.04 10.71 23.51
N ARG A 132 -10.91 11.40 23.27
CA ARG A 132 -10.39 12.45 24.17
C ARG A 132 -11.15 13.77 24.10
N SER A 133 -11.92 14.01 23.04
CA SER A 133 -12.74 15.23 22.89
C SER A 133 -14.23 14.90 22.81
N PRO A 134 -14.85 14.35 23.87
CA PRO A 134 -16.28 14.06 23.88
C PRO A 134 -17.16 15.33 23.87
N ASN A 135 -16.61 16.52 24.15
CA ASN A 135 -17.39 17.75 24.36
C ASN A 135 -17.43 18.72 23.15
N ALA A 136 -17.07 18.29 21.94
CA ALA A 136 -17.20 19.13 20.73
C ALA A 136 -18.48 18.81 19.92
N ILE A 137 -19.51 18.32 20.61
CA ILE A 137 -20.87 18.21 20.09
C ILE A 137 -21.75 19.03 21.04
N ALA A 138 -21.77 20.34 20.78
CA ALA A 138 -22.85 21.25 21.14
C ALA A 138 -22.93 22.27 20.01
#